data_AF-A0A9D2JL92-F1
#
_entry.id   AF-A0A9D2JL92-F1
#
_cell.length_a   1.000
_cell.length_b   1.000
_cell.length_c   1.000
_cell.angle_alpha   90.00
_cell.angle_beta   90.00
_cell.angle_gamma   90.00
#
_symmetry.space_group_name_H-M   'P 1'
#
loop_
_entity.id
_entity.type
_entity.pdbx_description
1 polymer ?
#
loop_
_entity_poly.entity_id
_entity_poly.type
_entity_poly.pdbx_seq_one_letter_code
_entity_poly.pdbx_strand_id
1 'polypeptide(L)'
;MLSSSDAPDQFEFIELTDYQLTPCLVGCKDCVAKTEHRCPHDKSGKILALLKTTDIHLIVVSQYYLCPSKFVALMEKLLCFCYRTENRPLKGKSTAIFRYCSCKILNGFDGKILWQQFLMDESYSFLEPNFPCLNPEEDVNTKYNQDIVAYIRDVVCGLLSEKAL
;
A
#
# COMPACT_ATOMS: atom_id res chain seq x y z
N MET A 1 16.25 6.40 10.96
CA MET A 1 15.58 6.85 9.72
C MET A 1 16.53 6.57 8.58
N LEU A 2 16.14 5.79 7.57
CA LEU A 2 16.86 5.76 6.31
C LEU A 2 16.72 7.15 5.71
N SER A 3 17.82 7.86 5.55
CA SER A 3 17.82 9.18 4.92
C SER A 3 17.57 9.00 3.42
N SER A 4 16.80 9.88 2.79
CA SER A 4 16.45 9.78 1.36
C SER A 4 17.66 9.83 0.43
N SER A 5 18.84 10.17 0.96
CA SER A 5 20.10 10.25 0.21
C SER A 5 20.86 8.93 0.06
N ASP A 6 20.45 7.85 0.75
CA ASP A 6 21.14 6.55 0.72
C ASP A 6 20.43 5.48 -0.11
N ALA A 7 19.26 5.79 -0.68
CA ALA A 7 18.54 4.89 -1.56
C ALA A 7 18.79 5.32 -3.03
N PRO A 8 19.30 4.45 -3.91
CA PRO A 8 19.47 4.78 -5.32
C PRO A 8 18.13 5.14 -5.96
N ASP A 9 18.14 5.66 -7.20
CA ASP A 9 16.99 6.05 -8.07
C ASP A 9 15.89 4.96 -8.26
N GLN A 10 15.91 3.90 -7.47
CA GLN A 10 15.05 2.72 -7.45
C GLN A 10 13.87 2.83 -6.47
N PHE A 11 13.87 3.82 -5.55
CA PHE A 11 12.82 3.96 -4.52
C PHE A 11 12.12 5.31 -4.59
N GLU A 12 10.78 5.26 -4.64
CA GLU A 12 9.91 6.43 -4.53
C GLU A 12 9.24 6.44 -3.15
N PHE A 13 9.47 7.49 -2.36
CA PHE A 13 8.92 7.62 -1.03
C PHE A 13 7.68 8.53 -1.03
N ILE A 14 6.57 8.02 -0.49
CA ILE A 14 5.32 8.76 -0.36
C ILE A 14 4.95 8.83 1.12
N GLU A 15 5.08 10.01 1.72
CA GLU A 15 4.47 10.29 3.02
C GLU A 15 3.06 10.82 2.81
N LEU A 16 2.03 10.05 3.19
CA LEU A 16 0.64 10.46 2.93
C LEU A 16 0.27 11.78 3.63
N THR A 17 0.96 12.13 4.72
CA THR A 17 0.84 13.40 5.46
C THR A 17 1.11 14.63 4.58
N ASP A 18 1.97 14.52 3.56
CA ASP A 18 2.28 15.61 2.62
C ASP A 18 1.25 15.77 1.49
N TYR A 19 0.39 14.77 1.32
CA TYR A 19 -0.63 14.77 0.28
C TYR A 19 -1.95 15.28 0.84
N GLN A 20 -2.55 16.23 0.13
CA GLN A 20 -3.97 16.51 0.30
C GLN A 20 -4.73 15.29 -0.20
N LEU A 21 -5.39 14.59 0.71
CA LEU A 21 -6.24 13.44 0.48
C LEU A 21 -7.55 13.67 1.21
N THR A 22 -8.65 13.71 0.48
CA THR A 22 -9.99 13.87 1.04
C THR A 22 -10.73 12.54 1.02
N PRO A 23 -11.66 12.24 1.93
CA PRO A 23 -12.49 11.04 1.83
C PRO A 23 -13.17 10.94 0.46
N CYS A 24 -13.35 9.72 -0.06
CA CYS A 24 -14.00 9.57 -1.36
C CYS A 24 -15.52 9.62 -1.21
N LEU A 25 -16.14 10.68 -1.72
CA LEU A 25 -17.59 10.75 -1.85
C LEU A 25 -18.01 9.98 -3.11
N VAL A 26 -18.61 8.79 -2.93
CA VAL A 26 -19.22 8.01 -4.01
C VAL A 26 -20.17 8.93 -4.78
N GLY A 27 -19.88 9.17 -6.06
CA GLY A 27 -20.70 10.04 -6.91
C GLY A 27 -20.32 11.53 -6.92
N CYS A 28 -19.11 11.90 -6.51
CA CYS A 28 -18.59 13.26 -6.72
C CYS A 28 -18.75 13.69 -8.20
N LYS A 29 -19.57 14.73 -8.43
CA LYS A 29 -19.91 15.24 -9.76
C LYS A 29 -18.71 15.84 -10.48
N ASP A 30 -17.73 16.33 -9.71
CA ASP A 30 -16.51 16.97 -10.23
C ASP A 30 -15.42 15.94 -10.57
N CYS A 31 -15.59 14.67 -10.18
CA CYS A 31 -14.66 13.62 -10.57
C CYS A 31 -14.83 13.33 -12.06
N VAL A 32 -13.76 13.53 -12.84
CA VAL A 32 -13.72 13.17 -14.27
C VAL A 32 -13.73 11.64 -14.38
N ALA A 33 -14.94 11.08 -14.40
CA ALA A 33 -15.18 9.68 -14.07
C ALA A 33 -14.75 8.67 -15.14
N LYS A 34 -14.33 9.10 -16.34
CA LYS A 34 -14.21 8.20 -17.50
C LYS A 34 -12.81 8.09 -18.14
N THR A 35 -11.82 8.91 -17.80
CA THR A 35 -10.50 8.85 -18.46
C THR A 35 -9.32 9.03 -17.53
N GLU A 36 -9.37 9.96 -16.58
CA GLU A 36 -8.20 10.32 -15.75
C GLU A 36 -8.31 9.89 -14.27
N HIS A 37 -9.51 9.54 -13.81
CA HIS A 37 -9.78 9.10 -12.43
C HIS A 37 -9.16 10.02 -11.37
N ARG A 38 -9.24 11.32 -11.62
CA ARG A 38 -8.66 12.37 -10.80
C ARG A 38 -9.76 13.03 -9.98
N CYS A 39 -9.58 13.08 -8.66
CA CYS A 39 -10.37 13.97 -7.83
C CYS A 39 -9.77 15.38 -7.94
N PRO A 40 -10.52 16.40 -8.38
CA PRO A 40 -9.98 17.77 -8.47
C PRO A 40 -9.70 18.38 -7.10
N HIS A 41 -10.31 17.82 -6.05
CA HIS A 41 -10.23 18.29 -4.68
C HIS A 41 -9.00 17.78 -3.93
N ASP A 42 -8.17 16.93 -4.54
CA ASP A 42 -7.00 16.36 -3.88
C ASP A 42 -5.88 15.87 -4.83
N LYS A 43 -4.80 15.33 -4.26
CA LYS A 43 -3.60 14.89 -4.98
C LYS A 43 -3.50 13.36 -5.14
N SER A 44 -4.60 12.61 -4.99
CA SER A 44 -4.58 11.14 -5.06
C SER A 44 -4.13 10.60 -6.42
N GLY A 45 -4.38 11.35 -7.51
CA GLY A 45 -3.98 10.95 -8.86
C GLY A 45 -2.48 10.78 -9.03
N LYS A 46 -1.65 11.54 -8.30
CA LYS A 46 -0.19 11.39 -8.31
C LYS A 46 0.24 10.06 -7.67
N ILE A 47 -0.35 9.73 -6.52
CA ILE A 47 -0.09 8.46 -5.83
C ILE A 47 -0.52 7.30 -6.72
N LEU A 48 -1.69 7.37 -7.34
CA LEU A 48 -2.18 6.34 -8.25
C LEU A 48 -1.26 6.17 -9.47
N ALA A 49 -0.76 7.26 -10.06
CA ALA A 49 0.18 7.20 -11.17
C ALA A 49 1.47 6.46 -10.78
N LEU A 50 2.04 6.78 -9.62
CA LEU A 50 3.22 6.09 -9.09
C LEU A 50 2.95 4.61 -8.84
N LEU A 51 1.84 4.28 -8.16
CA LEU A 51 1.45 2.89 -7.92
C LEU A 51 1.31 2.08 -9.22
N LYS A 52 0.86 2.71 -10.32
CA LYS A 52 0.74 2.09 -11.64
C LYS A 52 2.08 1.88 -12.34
N THR A 53 3.09 2.71 -12.10
CA THR A 53 4.40 2.59 -12.75
C THR A 53 5.42 1.79 -11.95
N THR A 54 5.22 1.58 -10.65
CA THR A 54 6.15 0.82 -9.79
C THR A 54 5.84 -0.67 -9.75
N ASP A 55 6.85 -1.54 -9.78
CA ASP A 55 6.65 -2.99 -9.75
C ASP A 55 6.35 -3.54 -8.34
N ILE A 56 6.91 -2.87 -7.33
CA ILE A 56 6.85 -3.29 -5.93
C ILE A 56 6.23 -2.17 -5.10
N HIS A 57 5.32 -2.53 -4.20
CA HIS A 57 4.73 -1.61 -3.23
C HIS A 57 5.12 -1.99 -1.81
N LEU A 58 5.67 -1.03 -1.07
CA LEU A 58 5.96 -1.18 0.36
C LEU A 58 5.06 -0.21 1.11
N ILE A 59 4.05 -0.73 1.79
CA ILE A 59 3.05 0.07 2.49
C ILE A 59 3.31 -0.04 3.99
N VAL A 60 3.60 1.09 4.63
CA VAL A 60 3.86 1.15 6.07
C VAL A 60 2.78 1.97 6.75
N VAL A 61 2.07 1.36 7.70
CA VAL A 61 0.93 1.98 8.39
C VAL A 61 1.14 1.96 9.89
N SER A 62 1.32 3.14 10.49
CA SER A 62 1.26 3.31 11.94
C SER A 62 -0.18 3.28 12.42
N GLN A 63 -0.52 2.48 13.41
CA GLN A 63 -1.85 2.38 13.99
C GLN A 63 -1.77 2.54 15.51
N TYR A 64 -2.32 3.64 16.02
CA TYR A 64 -2.40 3.90 17.45
C TYR A 64 -3.73 3.45 18.06
N TYR A 65 -4.83 3.69 17.35
CA TYR A 65 -6.18 3.24 17.75
C TYR A 65 -6.94 2.76 16.50
N LEU A 66 -7.33 3.68 15.64
CA LEU A 66 -7.89 3.39 14.32
C LEU A 66 -6.81 3.49 13.24
N CYS A 67 -7.13 2.96 12.06
CA CYS A 67 -6.32 3.14 10.87
C CYS A 67 -6.21 4.64 10.52
N PRO A 68 -5.04 5.15 10.10
CA PRO A 68 -4.88 6.57 9.77
C PRO A 68 -5.88 7.04 8.72
N SER A 69 -6.54 8.18 8.95
CA SER A 69 -7.59 8.69 8.06
C SER A 69 -7.12 8.90 6.63
N LYS A 70 -5.86 9.33 6.42
CA LYS A 70 -5.28 9.47 5.07
C LYS A 70 -5.09 8.13 4.36
N PHE A 71 -4.72 7.08 5.09
CA PHE A 71 -4.65 5.74 4.55
C PHE A 71 -6.05 5.25 4.16
N VAL A 72 -7.03 5.42 5.04
CA VAL A 72 -8.44 5.09 4.74
C VAL A 72 -8.93 5.84 3.49
N ALA A 73 -8.71 7.15 3.40
CA ALA A 73 -9.10 7.95 2.24
C ALA A 73 -8.42 7.49 0.94
N LEU A 74 -7.16 7.04 1.00
CA LEU A 74 -6.48 6.45 -0.15
C LEU A 74 -7.14 5.13 -0.57
N MET A 75 -7.42 4.24 0.39
CA MET A 75 -8.05 2.94 0.12
C MET A 75 -9.44 3.11 -0.51
N GLU A 76 -10.26 4.05 -0.03
CA GLU A 76 -11.56 4.38 -0.63
C GLU A 76 -11.44 4.85 -2.09
N LYS A 77 -10.41 5.64 -2.39
CA LYS A 77 -10.17 6.12 -3.76
C LYS A 77 -9.68 5.02 -4.68
N LEU A 78 -8.80 4.15 -4.18
CA LEU A 78 -8.35 2.96 -4.93
C LEU A 78 -9.53 2.05 -5.22
N LEU A 79 -10.44 1.87 -4.27
CA LEU A 79 -11.69 1.12 -4.45
C LEU A 79 -12.56 1.74 -5.55
N CYS A 80 -12.82 3.05 -5.46
CA CYS A 80 -13.63 3.75 -6.46
C CYS A 80 -13.00 3.73 -7.86
N PHE A 81 -11.67 3.81 -7.93
CA PHE A 81 -10.94 3.67 -9.18
C PHE A 81 -11.14 2.27 -9.77
N CYS A 82 -10.91 1.25 -8.96
CA CYS A 82 -11.06 -0.16 -9.30
C CYS A 82 -12.46 -0.54 -9.81
N TYR A 83 -13.53 -0.01 -9.21
CA TYR A 83 -14.90 -0.25 -9.69
C TYR A 83 -15.23 0.43 -11.03
N ARG A 84 -14.43 1.41 -11.46
CA ARG A 84 -14.70 2.22 -12.66
C ARG A 84 -13.82 1.84 -13.85
N THR A 85 -12.87 0.93 -13.67
CA THR A 85 -11.94 0.48 -14.71
C THR A 85 -12.08 -1.01 -14.93
N GLU A 86 -12.28 -1.43 -16.18
CA GLU A 86 -12.27 -2.85 -16.56
C GLU A 86 -10.89 -3.49 -16.36
N ASN A 87 -9.81 -2.69 -16.47
CA ASN A 87 -8.45 -3.13 -16.20
C ASN A 87 -8.06 -2.83 -14.76
N ARG A 88 -7.55 -3.83 -14.01
CA ARG A 88 -6.95 -3.68 -12.67
C ARG A 88 -5.45 -3.41 -12.81
N PRO A 89 -4.97 -2.15 -12.81
CA PRO A 89 -3.59 -1.85 -13.14
C PRO A 89 -2.60 -2.17 -12.01
N LEU A 90 -3.10 -2.54 -10.84
CA LEU A 90 -2.28 -2.99 -9.72
C LEU A 90 -2.17 -4.53 -9.67
N LYS A 91 -2.92 -5.25 -10.52
CA LYS A 91 -2.90 -6.71 -10.58
C LYS A 91 -1.49 -7.24 -10.85
N GLY A 92 -1.12 -8.28 -10.11
CA GLY A 92 0.18 -8.96 -10.26
C GLY A 92 1.37 -8.23 -9.63
N LYS A 93 1.18 -7.04 -9.04
CA LYS A 93 2.27 -6.30 -8.40
C LYS A 93 2.60 -6.87 -7.03
N SER A 94 3.89 -7.00 -6.76
CA SER A 94 4.38 -7.49 -5.48
C SER A 94 4.17 -6.44 -4.40
N THR A 95 3.62 -6.82 -3.25
CA THR A 95 3.32 -5.88 -2.17
C THR A 95 3.76 -6.42 -0.81
N ALA A 96 4.39 -5.56 -0.01
CA ALA A 96 4.54 -5.77 1.43
C ALA A 96 3.65 -4.77 2.19
N ILE A 97 2.91 -5.23 3.19
CA ILE A 97 2.12 -4.35 4.07
C ILE A 97 2.58 -4.54 5.51
N PHE A 98 3.12 -3.47 6.06
CA PHE A 98 3.63 -3.39 7.41
C PHE A 98 2.66 -2.57 8.27
N ARG A 99 2.22 -3.15 9.38
CA ARG A 99 1.40 -2.45 10.38
C ARG A 99 2.14 -2.48 11.71
N TYR A 100 2.14 -1.37 12.42
CA TYR A 100 2.78 -1.29 13.73
C TYR A 100 2.07 -0.28 14.64
N CYS A 101 2.21 -0.45 15.94
CA CYS A 101 1.87 0.56 16.93
C CYS A 101 3.10 0.89 17.77
N SER A 102 2.96 1.76 18.77
CA SER A 102 4.05 2.13 19.68
C SER A 102 4.63 0.95 20.46
N CYS A 103 3.93 -0.18 20.54
CA CYS A 103 4.31 -1.29 21.41
C CYS A 103 4.71 -2.56 20.67
N LYS A 104 4.37 -2.71 19.38
CA LYS A 104 4.59 -3.96 18.64
C LYS A 104 4.32 -3.82 17.14
N ILE A 105 4.80 -4.81 16.39
CA ILE A 105 4.37 -5.07 15.03
C ILE A 105 2.95 -5.68 15.10
N LEU A 106 2.02 -5.15 14.32
CA LEU A 106 0.63 -5.60 14.31
C LEU A 106 0.42 -6.68 13.23
N ASN A 107 -0.59 -7.52 13.41
CA ASN A 107 -1.01 -8.44 12.36
C ASN A 107 -1.45 -7.65 11.10
N GLY A 108 -0.79 -7.95 9.98
CA GLY A 108 -1.04 -7.33 8.67
C GLY A 108 -2.28 -7.85 7.94
N PHE A 109 -2.90 -8.94 8.41
CA PHE A 109 -3.91 -9.72 7.69
C PHE A 109 -5.04 -8.85 7.11
N ASP A 110 -5.75 -8.08 7.93
CA ASP A 110 -6.87 -7.26 7.44
C ASP A 110 -6.43 -6.26 6.36
N GLY A 111 -5.24 -5.67 6.53
CA GLY A 111 -4.67 -4.75 5.55
C GLY A 111 -4.37 -5.43 4.22
N LYS A 112 -3.86 -6.67 4.27
CA LYS A 112 -3.59 -7.50 3.08
C LYS A 112 -4.88 -7.92 2.37
N ILE A 113 -5.90 -8.35 3.13
CA ILE A 113 -7.22 -8.71 2.59
C ILE A 113 -7.89 -7.49 1.94
N LEU A 114 -7.85 -6.32 2.59
CA LEU A 114 -8.36 -5.08 2.02
C LEU A 114 -7.60 -4.68 0.75
N TRP A 115 -6.28 -4.79 0.74
CA TRP A 115 -5.45 -4.48 -0.43
C TRP A 115 -5.77 -5.37 -1.64
N GLN A 116 -5.98 -6.66 -1.39
CA GLN A 116 -6.33 -7.63 -2.43
C GLN A 116 -7.60 -7.26 -3.22
N GLN A 117 -8.53 -6.52 -2.62
CA GLN A 117 -9.75 -6.05 -3.31
C GLN A 117 -9.42 -5.17 -4.53
N PHE A 118 -8.25 -4.54 -4.55
CA PHE A 118 -7.81 -3.69 -5.66
C PHE A 118 -7.05 -4.46 -6.73
N LEU A 119 -6.57 -5.66 -6.42
CA LEU A 119 -5.61 -6.38 -7.26
C LEU A 119 -6.28 -7.41 -8.17
N MET A 120 -7.53 -7.82 -7.93
CA MET A 120 -8.07 -9.04 -8.54
C MET A 120 -9.47 -8.92 -9.12
N ASP A 121 -9.75 -9.83 -10.06
CA ASP A 121 -11.02 -9.91 -10.79
C ASP A 121 -11.90 -11.09 -10.35
N GLU A 122 -11.38 -12.32 -10.23
CA GLU A 122 -12.23 -13.52 -10.07
C GLU A 122 -11.84 -14.47 -8.92
N SER A 123 -10.67 -14.31 -8.31
CA SER A 123 -10.13 -15.27 -7.33
C SER A 123 -10.09 -14.76 -5.89
N TYR A 124 -10.84 -13.70 -5.54
CA TYR A 124 -10.72 -13.04 -4.23
C TYR A 124 -10.95 -14.01 -3.05
N SER A 125 -9.98 -14.09 -2.13
CA SER A 125 -10.06 -14.84 -0.88
C SER A 125 -10.25 -13.91 0.32
N PHE A 126 -11.15 -14.31 1.22
CA PHE A 126 -11.31 -13.67 2.54
C PHE A 126 -10.41 -14.31 3.61
N LEU A 127 -9.80 -15.45 3.30
CA LEU A 127 -9.11 -16.30 4.28
C LEU A 127 -7.60 -16.16 4.20
N GLU A 128 -7.07 -15.79 3.04
CA GLU A 128 -5.63 -15.62 2.84
C GLU A 128 -5.33 -14.60 1.74
N PRO A 129 -4.22 -13.85 1.86
CA PRO A 129 -3.72 -13.01 0.77
C PRO A 129 -3.32 -13.86 -0.44
N ASN A 130 -3.85 -13.56 -1.62
CA ASN A 130 -3.56 -14.31 -2.85
C ASN A 130 -2.96 -13.44 -3.98
N PHE A 131 -2.26 -12.38 -3.57
CA PHE A 131 -1.36 -11.62 -4.42
C PHE A 131 0.10 -11.95 -4.06
N PRO A 132 1.11 -11.52 -4.84
CA PRO A 132 2.52 -11.72 -4.51
C PRO A 132 2.92 -10.92 -3.24
N CYS A 133 2.61 -11.48 -2.07
CA CYS A 133 2.82 -10.88 -0.75
C CYS A 133 4.26 -11.13 -0.30
N LEU A 134 5.01 -10.05 -0.11
CA LEU A 134 6.44 -10.11 0.20
C LEU A 134 6.74 -10.33 1.69
N ASN A 135 5.73 -10.19 2.56
CA ASN A 135 5.91 -10.27 4.00
C ASN A 135 4.83 -11.16 4.67
N PRO A 136 4.74 -12.45 4.31
CA PRO A 136 3.68 -13.36 4.76
C PRO A 136 3.81 -13.80 6.22
N GLU A 137 4.95 -13.58 6.87
CA GLU A 137 5.29 -14.06 8.22
C GLU A 137 4.24 -13.68 9.30
N GLU A 138 3.90 -14.63 10.17
CA GLU A 138 2.95 -14.44 11.28
C GLU A 138 3.64 -14.09 12.62
N ASP A 139 4.78 -14.71 12.95
CA ASP A 139 5.49 -14.52 14.24
C ASP A 139 6.63 -13.47 14.17
N VAL A 140 6.30 -12.31 13.60
CA VAL A 140 7.25 -11.21 13.38
C VAL A 140 7.71 -10.54 14.68
N ASN A 141 6.88 -10.54 15.73
CA ASN A 141 7.25 -9.89 16.99
C ASN A 141 8.36 -10.64 17.72
N THR A 142 8.35 -11.98 17.69
CA THR A 142 9.40 -12.80 18.30
C THR A 142 10.69 -12.69 17.48
N LYS A 143 10.61 -12.81 16.16
CA LYS A 143 11.77 -12.73 15.25
C LYS A 143 12.50 -11.38 15.34
N TYR A 144 11.77 -10.27 15.37
CA TYR A 144 12.37 -8.92 15.31
C TYR A 144 12.32 -8.17 16.64
N ASN A 145 11.97 -8.82 17.76
CA ASN A 145 11.84 -8.18 19.07
C ASN A 145 11.01 -6.89 19.01
N GLN A 146 9.86 -6.95 18.34
CA GLN A 146 8.93 -5.83 18.14
C GLN A 146 9.49 -4.65 17.29
N ASP A 147 10.69 -4.75 16.73
CA ASP A 147 11.33 -3.70 15.91
C ASP A 147 10.82 -3.73 14.46
N ILE A 148 9.93 -2.78 14.15
CA ILE A 148 9.39 -2.63 12.79
C ILE A 148 10.45 -2.22 11.76
N VAL A 149 11.47 -1.46 12.15
CA VAL A 149 12.52 -1.00 11.24
C VAL A 149 13.41 -2.18 10.84
N ALA A 150 13.73 -3.06 11.79
CA ALA A 150 14.45 -4.30 11.52
C ALA A 150 13.67 -5.19 10.54
N TYR A 151 12.36 -5.35 10.75
CA TYR A 151 11.52 -6.13 9.86
C TYR A 151 11.45 -5.57 8.44
N ILE A 152 11.21 -4.27 8.29
CA ILE A 152 11.16 -3.61 6.98
C ILE A 152 12.52 -3.78 6.26
N ARG A 153 13.62 -3.60 6.98
CA ARG A 153 14.97 -3.75 6.42
C ARG A 153 15.21 -5.16 5.89
N ASP A 154 14.85 -6.19 6.64
CA ASP A 154 15.03 -7.59 6.23
C ASP A 154 14.33 -7.87 4.89
N VAL A 155 13.06 -7.47 4.78
CA VAL A 155 12.28 -7.62 3.54
C VAL A 155 12.91 -6.86 2.39
N VAL A 156 13.31 -5.60 2.59
CA VAL A 156 13.93 -4.79 1.52
C VAL A 156 15.28 -5.38 1.08
N CYS A 157 16.12 -5.80 2.02
CA CYS A 157 17.41 -6.41 1.71
C CYS A 157 17.27 -7.75 0.96
N GLY A 158 16.26 -8.56 1.31
CA GLY A 158 15.92 -9.77 0.57
C GLY A 158 15.62 -9.49 -0.91
N LEU A 159 14.76 -8.48 -1.17
CA LEU A 159 14.40 -8.07 -2.54
C LEU A 159 15.59 -7.58 -3.37
N LEU A 160 16.51 -6.84 -2.75
CA LEU A 160 17.71 -6.35 -3.45
C LEU A 160 18.69 -7.49 -3.76
N SER A 161 18.74 -8.51 -2.91
CA SER A 161 19.62 -9.66 -3.11
C SER A 161 19.11 -10.60 -4.21
N GLU A 162 17.80 -10.78 -4.33
CA GLU A 162 17.17 -11.58 -5.39
C GLU A 162 17.30 -10.94 -6.78
N LYS A 163 17.36 -9.61 -6.87
CA LYS A 163 17.54 -8.87 -8.13
C LYS A 163 19.00 -8.78 -8.61
N ALA A 164 19.97 -9.13 -7.76
CA ALA A 164 21.39 -9.11 -8.08
C ALA A 164 21.92 -10.42 -8.69
N LEU A 165 21.05 -11.44 -8.80
CA LEU A 165 21.28 -12.73 -9.45
C LEU A 165 20.54 -12.78 -10.79
#